data_AF-A0AAD4IYV6-F1
#
_entry.id   AF-A0AAD4IYV6-F1
#
_cell.length_a   1.000
_cell.length_b   1.000
_cell.length_c   1.000
_cell.angle_alpha   90.00
_cell.angle_beta   90.00
_cell.angle_gamma   90.00
#
_symmetry.space_group_name_H-M   'P 1'
#
loop_
_entity.id
_entity.type
_entity.pdbx_description
1 polymer ?
#
loop_
_entity_poly.entity_id
_entity_poly.type
_entity_poly.pdbx_seq_one_letter_code
_entity_poly.pdbx_strand_id
1 'polypeptide(L)'
;MGQTASALRPRSSKSTTEISLSLAEPASENLDDSAADSDDAAVGNDYSLDLPDECLACIFQSLSAGDRKRASLVCRRWLGVERQSCHRLSLNAQSELAGVIPCLSVRFDAVTKLALKCDRRSVSIGDDALALISLKCRNLTRLKLRACRELTDDGMSIFANNCRNLQKFSCGSCRSGTQTRR
;
A
#
# COMPACT_ATOMS: atom_id res chain seq x y z
N MET A 1 -27.66 -15.61 -50.35
CA MET A 1 -27.30 -16.17 -49.03
C MET A 1 -25.80 -15.96 -48.89
N GLY A 2 -25.21 -14.99 -48.17
CA GLY A 2 -25.59 -14.32 -46.92
C GLY A 2 -24.67 -14.81 -45.81
N GLN A 3 -23.68 -13.99 -45.41
CA GLN A 3 -22.78 -13.98 -44.20
C GLN A 3 -21.36 -13.55 -44.65
N THR A 4 -20.72 -12.39 -44.36
CA THR A 4 -20.52 -11.53 -43.16
C THR A 4 -20.01 -12.31 -41.94
N ALA A 5 -19.04 -11.89 -41.11
CA ALA A 5 -18.03 -10.83 -41.10
C ALA A 5 -16.95 -11.27 -40.07
N SER A 6 -15.68 -10.94 -40.29
CA SER A 6 -14.58 -11.22 -39.35
C SER A 6 -14.46 -10.07 -38.34
N ALA A 7 -14.72 -10.34 -37.06
CA ALA A 7 -14.68 -9.35 -35.98
C ALA A 7 -13.26 -9.18 -35.41
N LEU A 8 -12.67 -8.00 -35.67
CA LEU A 8 -11.44 -7.51 -35.03
C LEU A 8 -11.73 -7.03 -33.59
N ARG A 9 -10.96 -7.51 -32.61
CA ARG A 9 -11.02 -7.06 -31.21
C ARG A 9 -10.30 -5.71 -31.02
N PRO A 10 -10.84 -4.78 -30.22
CA PRO A 10 -10.21 -3.48 -29.97
C PRO A 10 -9.06 -3.56 -28.95
N ARG A 11 -7.99 -2.81 -29.24
CA ARG A 11 -6.83 -2.52 -28.37
C ARG A 11 -7.27 -1.61 -27.20
N SER A 12 -7.00 -2.03 -25.96
CA SER A 12 -7.12 -1.18 -24.78
C SER A 12 -5.91 -0.25 -24.67
N SER A 13 -6.17 1.05 -24.79
CA SER A 13 -5.24 2.15 -24.57
C SER A 13 -5.03 2.38 -23.07
N LYS A 14 -3.77 2.39 -22.62
CA LYS A 14 -3.37 2.82 -21.28
C LYS A 14 -3.13 4.33 -21.34
N SER A 15 -3.96 5.10 -20.64
CA SER A 15 -3.74 6.53 -20.44
C SER A 15 -2.92 6.75 -19.18
N THR A 16 -1.72 7.29 -19.35
CA THR A 16 -0.83 7.77 -18.29
C THR A 16 -1.14 9.26 -18.12
N THR A 17 -1.60 9.68 -16.94
CA THR A 17 -1.81 11.10 -16.65
C THR A 17 -0.65 11.60 -15.79
N GLU A 18 0.21 12.40 -16.42
CA GLU A 18 1.22 13.25 -15.79
C GLU A 18 0.49 14.35 -15.01
N ILE A 19 0.85 14.56 -13.74
CA ILE A 19 0.34 15.64 -12.90
C ILE A 19 1.45 16.66 -12.74
N SER A 20 1.36 17.77 -13.49
CA SER A 20 2.18 18.96 -13.30
C SER A 20 1.71 19.74 -12.08
N LEU A 21 2.57 19.88 -11.07
CA LEU A 21 2.38 20.83 -9.96
C LEU A 21 2.88 22.21 -10.39
N SER A 22 1.99 23.21 -10.40
CA SER A 22 2.38 24.62 -10.40
C SER A 22 1.92 25.29 -9.10
N LEU A 23 2.89 25.80 -8.35
CA LEU A 23 2.71 26.69 -7.20
C LEU A 23 1.99 27.98 -7.63
N ALA A 24 1.02 28.42 -6.85
CA ALA A 24 0.54 29.80 -6.88
C ALA A 24 0.44 30.32 -5.44
N GLU A 25 1.16 31.42 -5.18
CA GLU A 25 1.04 32.29 -4.02
C GLU A 25 0.42 33.64 -4.46
N PRO A 26 -0.08 34.47 -3.54
CA PRO A 26 -1.43 35.04 -3.66
C PRO A 26 -1.48 36.56 -3.90
N ALA A 27 -2.75 37.03 -3.96
CA ALA A 27 -3.27 38.37 -3.69
C ALA A 27 -3.50 39.31 -4.89
N SER A 28 -4.78 39.55 -5.17
CA SER A 28 -5.30 40.89 -5.42
C SER A 28 -6.79 40.92 -5.07
N GLU A 29 -7.12 41.72 -4.07
CA GLU A 29 -8.47 42.08 -3.63
C GLU A 29 -9.20 42.84 -4.74
N ASN A 30 -10.52 42.62 -4.88
CA ASN A 30 -11.47 43.66 -5.26
C ASN A 30 -12.86 43.29 -4.75
N LEU A 31 -13.46 44.24 -4.04
CA LEU A 31 -14.78 44.23 -3.43
C LEU A 31 -15.84 44.68 -4.44
N ASP A 32 -16.98 44.01 -4.45
CA ASP A 32 -18.25 44.51 -4.97
C ASP A 32 -19.39 43.80 -4.20
N ASP A 33 -20.39 44.61 -3.86
CA ASP A 33 -21.43 44.52 -2.85
C ASP A 33 -22.79 44.25 -3.53
N SER A 34 -23.58 43.29 -3.04
CA SER A 34 -25.04 43.46 -2.98
C SER A 34 -25.76 42.35 -2.21
N ALA A 35 -26.71 42.82 -1.41
CA ALA A 35 -27.46 42.18 -0.36
C ALA A 35 -28.37 40.99 -0.72
N ALA A 36 -28.41 40.06 0.24
CA ALA A 36 -29.57 39.37 0.82
C ALA A 36 -30.50 38.54 -0.08
N ASP A 37 -30.38 37.21 0.05
CA ASP A 37 -31.57 36.35 0.26
C ASP A 37 -31.24 35.24 1.27
N SER A 38 -32.25 34.82 2.03
CA SER A 38 -32.14 34.17 3.34
C SER A 38 -32.04 32.63 3.28
N ASP A 39 -31.38 32.08 4.30
CA ASP A 39 -31.62 30.80 4.99
C ASP A 39 -31.82 29.51 4.17
N ASP A 40 -30.74 28.74 4.06
CA ASP A 40 -30.48 27.50 4.83
C ASP A 40 -29.46 26.69 4.02
N ALA A 41 -28.25 27.26 3.90
CA ALA A 41 -27.12 26.45 3.51
C ALA A 41 -26.86 25.53 4.69
N ALA A 42 -27.45 24.34 4.65
CA ALA A 42 -27.04 23.22 5.48
C ALA A 42 -25.52 23.14 5.36
N VAL A 43 -24.83 23.75 6.33
CA VAL A 43 -23.41 23.55 6.58
C VAL A 43 -23.36 22.07 6.82
N GLY A 44 -22.96 21.33 5.79
CA GLY A 44 -22.87 19.89 5.86
C GLY A 44 -21.84 19.61 6.93
N ASN A 45 -22.29 19.40 8.16
CA ASN A 45 -21.40 19.10 9.27
C ASN A 45 -20.62 17.86 8.86
N ASP A 46 -19.30 18.00 8.78
CA ASP A 46 -18.42 16.87 8.54
C ASP A 46 -18.34 16.03 9.82
N TYR A 47 -19.36 15.19 10.01
CA TYR A 47 -19.46 14.27 11.13
C TYR A 47 -18.30 13.27 11.19
N SER A 48 -17.44 13.21 10.15
CA SER A 48 -16.25 12.37 10.19
C SER A 48 -15.24 12.84 11.23
N LEU A 49 -15.25 14.13 11.60
CA LEU A 49 -14.33 14.71 12.58
C LEU A 49 -14.63 14.25 14.02
N ASP A 50 -15.90 14.04 14.36
CA ASP A 50 -16.36 13.64 15.70
C ASP A 50 -16.28 12.13 15.94
N LEU A 51 -16.16 11.34 14.88
CA LEU A 51 -16.07 9.89 14.97
C LEU A 51 -14.71 9.48 15.55
N PRO A 52 -14.59 8.60 16.56
CA PRO A 52 -13.30 8.07 17.00
C PRO A 52 -12.58 7.25 15.92
N ASP A 53 -11.24 7.18 15.99
CA ASP A 53 -10.42 6.45 15.01
C ASP A 53 -10.78 4.95 14.93
N GLU A 54 -11.17 4.35 16.06
CA GLU A 54 -11.63 2.96 16.14
C GLU A 54 -12.92 2.74 15.35
N CYS A 55 -13.89 3.66 15.46
CA CYS A 55 -15.14 3.59 14.72
C CYS A 55 -14.92 3.84 13.23
N LEU A 56 -14.02 4.77 12.88
CA LEU A 56 -13.62 5.01 11.49
C LEU A 56 -12.90 3.78 10.88
N ALA A 57 -12.07 3.08 11.67
CA ALA A 57 -11.44 1.83 11.28
C ALA A 57 -12.47 0.71 11.01
N CYS A 58 -13.51 0.62 11.84
CA CYS A 58 -14.63 -0.31 11.62
C CYS A 58 -15.37 0.00 10.30
N ILE A 59 -15.57 1.28 9.97
CA ILE A 59 -16.14 1.67 8.68
C ILE A 59 -15.23 1.24 7.53
N PHE A 60 -13.92 1.48 7.62
CA PHE A 60 -12.97 1.07 6.56
C PHE A 60 -12.88 -0.45 6.36
N GLN A 61 -13.23 -1.26 7.35
CA GLN A 61 -13.32 -2.72 7.20
C GLN A 61 -14.47 -3.16 6.27
N SER A 62 -15.52 -2.35 6.15
CA SER A 62 -16.62 -2.58 5.21
C SER A 62 -16.29 -2.19 3.76
N LEU A 63 -15.20 -1.43 3.55
CA LEU A 63 -14.76 -0.98 2.24
C LEU A 63 -13.87 -2.01 1.52
N SER A 64 -13.94 -2.01 0.18
CA SER A 64 -13.00 -2.81 -0.62
C SER A 64 -11.56 -2.28 -0.50
N ALA A 65 -10.57 -3.08 -0.88
CA ALA A 65 -9.17 -2.66 -0.84
C ALA A 65 -8.85 -1.46 -1.75
N GLY A 66 -9.62 -1.27 -2.83
CA GLY A 66 -9.51 -0.09 -3.70
C GLY A 66 -10.11 1.15 -3.06
N ASP A 67 -11.24 0.99 -2.38
CA ASP A 67 -11.97 2.11 -1.76
C ASP A 67 -11.28 2.61 -0.50
N ARG A 68 -10.70 1.70 0.30
CA ARG A 68 -9.82 2.08 1.42
C ARG A 68 -8.68 2.99 0.98
N LYS A 69 -8.03 2.67 -0.15
CA LYS A 69 -6.96 3.52 -0.70
C LYS A 69 -7.46 4.90 -1.09
N ARG A 70 -8.66 5.00 -1.68
CA ARG A 70 -9.26 6.31 -2.02
C ARG A 70 -9.66 7.08 -0.76
N ALA A 71 -10.25 6.41 0.23
CA ALA A 71 -10.58 7.00 1.53
C ALA A 71 -9.33 7.54 2.24
N SER A 72 -8.18 6.86 2.13
CA SER A 72 -6.90 7.32 2.70
C SER A 72 -6.41 8.66 2.12
N LEU A 73 -6.98 9.14 1.00
CA LEU A 73 -6.61 10.41 0.37
C LEU A 73 -7.47 11.59 0.83
N VAL A 74 -8.54 11.36 1.60
CA VAL A 74 -9.47 12.41 2.05
C VAL A 74 -8.77 13.39 3.00
N CYS A 75 -8.13 12.88 4.05
CA CYS A 75 -7.37 13.70 5.00
C CYS A 75 -6.29 12.90 5.72
N ARG A 76 -5.39 13.58 6.45
CA ARG A 76 -4.30 12.94 7.21
C ARG A 76 -4.79 11.96 8.27
N ARG A 77 -5.95 12.24 8.89
CA ARG A 77 -6.56 11.38 9.92
C ARG A 77 -7.05 10.07 9.31
N TRP A 78 -7.80 10.14 8.21
CA TRP A 78 -8.25 8.97 7.46
C TRP A 78 -7.09 8.13 6.91
N LEU A 79 -6.01 8.80 6.48
CA LEU A 79 -4.77 8.10 6.12
C LEU A 79 -4.16 7.33 7.30
N GLY A 80 -4.16 7.89 8.51
CA GLY A 80 -3.69 7.22 9.72
C GLY A 80 -4.55 6.00 10.09
N VAL A 81 -5.87 6.17 10.06
CA VAL A 81 -6.82 5.09 10.40
C VAL A 81 -6.82 3.96 9.37
N GLU A 82 -6.71 4.27 8.07
CA GLU A 82 -6.58 3.24 7.02
C GLU A 82 -5.31 2.41 7.20
N ARG A 83 -4.20 3.07 7.53
CA ARG A 83 -2.92 2.39 7.80
C ARG A 83 -3.05 1.38 8.95
N GLN A 84 -3.61 1.80 10.07
CA GLN A 84 -3.83 0.94 11.25
C GLN A 84 -4.83 -0.19 10.96
N SER A 85 -5.78 0.06 10.06
CA SER A 85 -6.74 -0.96 9.59
C SER A 85 -6.13 -1.96 8.61
N CYS A 86 -4.98 -1.64 8.00
CA CYS A 86 -4.37 -2.43 6.92
C CYS A 86 -3.47 -3.54 7.46
N HIS A 87 -4.10 -4.61 7.96
CA HIS A 87 -3.42 -5.78 8.52
C HIS A 87 -2.63 -6.61 7.48
N ARG A 88 -2.86 -6.37 6.18
CA ARG A 88 -2.22 -7.11 5.08
C ARG A 88 -1.55 -6.15 4.11
N LEU A 89 -0.24 -6.27 3.99
CA LEU A 89 0.59 -5.52 3.04
C LEU A 89 1.13 -6.44 1.95
N SER A 90 1.08 -5.98 0.69
CA SER A 90 1.67 -6.68 -0.45
C SER A 90 2.59 -5.73 -1.21
N LEU A 91 3.87 -6.08 -1.35
CA LEU A 91 4.91 -5.23 -1.94
C LEU A 91 5.63 -5.93 -3.08
N ASN A 92 6.17 -5.13 -4.00
CA ASN A 92 7.12 -5.61 -4.99
C ASN A 92 8.49 -5.75 -4.32
N ALA A 93 9.07 -6.94 -4.38
CA ALA A 93 10.27 -7.32 -3.63
C ALA A 93 11.54 -7.10 -4.44
N GLN A 94 11.68 -5.90 -5.02
CA GLN A 94 12.86 -5.48 -5.78
C GLN A 94 13.92 -4.83 -4.86
N SER A 95 15.16 -4.77 -5.31
CA SER A 95 16.30 -4.22 -4.55
C SER A 95 16.06 -2.82 -3.98
N GLU A 96 15.34 -1.97 -4.71
CA GLU A 96 15.06 -0.58 -4.31
C GLU A 96 14.12 -0.50 -3.10
N LEU A 97 13.38 -1.59 -2.80
CA LEU A 97 12.50 -1.65 -1.64
C LEU A 97 13.29 -1.40 -0.35
N ALA A 98 14.56 -1.79 -0.29
CA ALA A 98 15.39 -1.64 0.91
C ALA A 98 15.41 -0.21 1.46
N GLY A 99 15.51 0.79 0.56
CA GLY A 99 15.58 2.20 0.94
C GLY A 99 14.27 2.75 1.51
N VAL A 100 13.13 2.14 1.19
CA VAL A 100 11.81 2.60 1.63
C VAL A 100 11.24 1.81 2.81
N ILE A 101 11.85 0.69 3.22
CA ILE A 101 11.43 -0.12 4.38
C ILE A 101 11.22 0.75 5.64
N PRO A 102 12.15 1.65 6.03
CA PRO A 102 11.96 2.46 7.23
C PRO A 102 10.68 3.30 7.16
N CYS A 103 10.44 3.96 6.03
CA CYS A 103 9.24 4.76 5.82
C CYS A 103 7.97 3.90 5.82
N LEU A 104 8.01 2.72 5.20
CA LEU A 104 6.89 1.78 5.19
C LEU A 104 6.54 1.26 6.58
N SER A 105 7.53 1.10 7.47
CA SER A 105 7.28 0.64 8.83
C SER A 105 6.57 1.66 9.70
N VAL A 106 6.90 2.95 9.55
CA VAL A 106 6.15 4.05 10.18
C VAL A 106 4.76 4.14 9.56
N ARG A 107 4.65 3.78 8.28
CA ARG A 107 3.39 3.79 7.55
C ARG A 107 2.44 2.68 7.99
N PHE A 108 2.94 1.50 8.29
CA PHE A 108 2.14 0.29 8.44
C PHE A 108 2.61 -0.51 9.66
N ASP A 109 2.42 0.06 10.84
CA ASP A 109 2.83 -0.49 12.14
C ASP A 109 1.95 -1.68 12.60
N ALA A 110 0.70 -1.73 12.16
CA ALA A 110 -0.26 -2.80 12.47
C ALA A 110 -0.17 -4.05 11.55
N VAL A 111 0.84 -4.15 10.68
CA VAL A 111 0.91 -5.24 9.67
C VAL A 111 1.15 -6.59 10.33
N THR A 112 0.22 -7.51 10.10
CA THR A 112 0.33 -8.91 10.56
C THR A 112 0.51 -9.89 9.40
N LYS A 113 0.22 -9.49 8.16
CA LYS A 113 0.32 -10.34 6.97
C LYS A 113 1.13 -9.62 5.88
N LEU A 114 2.32 -10.12 5.56
CA LEU A 114 3.17 -9.56 4.52
C LEU A 114 3.25 -10.49 3.31
N ALA A 115 3.08 -9.94 2.12
CA ALA A 115 3.33 -10.61 0.87
C ALA A 115 4.40 -9.86 0.07
N LEU A 116 5.49 -10.53 -0.27
CA LEU A 116 6.57 -10.01 -1.08
C LEU A 116 6.58 -10.79 -2.40
N LYS A 117 6.46 -10.07 -3.51
CA LYS A 117 6.45 -10.64 -4.86
C LYS A 117 7.52 -9.95 -5.68
N CYS A 118 8.44 -10.69 -6.28
CA CYS A 118 9.37 -10.16 -7.28
C CYS A 118 9.00 -10.67 -8.68
N ASP A 119 9.38 -9.93 -9.72
CA ASP A 119 9.40 -10.47 -11.07
C ASP A 119 10.65 -11.36 -11.27
N ARG A 120 10.52 -12.41 -12.10
CA ARG A 120 11.61 -13.35 -12.43
C ARG A 120 12.76 -12.70 -13.19
N ARG A 121 12.54 -11.52 -13.78
CA ARG A 121 13.53 -10.75 -14.54
C ARG A 121 14.21 -9.65 -13.71
N SER A 122 13.72 -9.40 -12.50
CA SER A 122 14.26 -8.37 -11.60
C SER A 122 15.15 -9.00 -10.53
N VAL A 123 16.09 -8.20 -10.03
CA VAL A 123 16.85 -8.53 -8.82
C VAL A 123 15.91 -8.42 -7.62
N SER A 124 15.84 -9.46 -6.81
CA SER A 124 14.99 -9.44 -5.62
C SER A 124 15.72 -8.84 -4.43
N ILE A 125 14.98 -8.46 -3.39
CA ILE A 125 15.56 -8.15 -2.08
C ILE A 125 16.45 -9.30 -1.59
N GLY A 126 17.55 -8.94 -0.92
CA GLY A 126 18.44 -9.87 -0.22
C GLY A 126 18.15 -9.94 1.28
N ASP A 127 18.98 -10.71 1.98
CA ASP A 127 18.83 -11.03 3.41
C ASP A 127 18.85 -9.81 4.31
N ASP A 128 19.70 -8.81 4.03
CA ASP A 128 19.77 -7.57 4.82
C ASP A 128 18.44 -6.82 4.82
N ALA A 129 17.81 -6.70 3.65
CA ALA A 129 16.51 -6.06 3.52
C ALA A 129 15.42 -6.87 4.22
N LEU A 130 15.47 -8.21 4.14
CA LEU A 130 14.54 -9.08 4.86
C LEU A 130 14.72 -8.97 6.38
N ALA A 131 15.95 -8.90 6.87
CA ALA A 131 16.26 -8.69 8.27
C ALA A 131 15.73 -7.33 8.76
N LEU A 132 15.92 -6.26 8.00
CA LEU A 132 15.35 -4.94 8.29
C LEU A 132 13.81 -4.98 8.37
N ILE A 133 13.14 -5.69 7.46
CA ILE A 133 11.69 -5.90 7.52
C ILE A 133 11.30 -6.59 8.84
N SER A 134 12.01 -7.66 9.21
CA SER A 134 11.71 -8.42 10.43
C SER A 134 11.90 -7.62 11.72
N LEU A 135 12.87 -6.71 11.75
CA LEU A 135 13.14 -5.82 12.88
C LEU A 135 12.04 -4.78 13.06
N LYS A 136 11.47 -4.31 11.95
CA LYS A 136 10.44 -3.27 11.94
C LYS A 136 9.02 -3.82 12.07
N CYS A 137 8.75 -5.00 11.52
CA CYS A 137 7.42 -5.61 11.48
C CYS A 137 7.33 -6.84 12.40
N ARG A 138 7.52 -6.64 13.71
CA ARG A 138 7.59 -7.74 14.69
C ARG A 138 6.28 -8.49 14.93
N ASN A 139 5.14 -7.89 14.57
CA ASN A 139 3.80 -8.45 14.75
C ASN A 139 3.35 -9.36 13.59
N LEU A 140 4.25 -9.72 12.67
CA LEU A 140 3.94 -10.57 11.54
C LEU A 140 3.53 -11.98 11.98
N THR A 141 2.32 -12.38 11.59
CA THR A 141 1.78 -13.72 11.77
C THR A 141 1.79 -14.53 10.47
N ARG A 142 1.83 -13.86 9.31
CA ARG A 142 1.87 -14.53 8.00
C ARG A 142 2.86 -13.88 7.05
N LEU A 143 3.71 -14.68 6.42
CA LEU A 143 4.65 -14.27 5.39
C LEU A 143 4.42 -15.08 4.11
N LYS A 144 4.28 -14.38 2.97
CA LYS A 144 4.23 -14.99 1.64
C LYS A 144 5.32 -14.43 0.76
N LEU A 145 6.22 -15.27 0.29
CA LEU A 145 7.29 -14.93 -0.64
C LEU A 145 6.97 -15.52 -2.02
N ARG A 146 7.17 -14.73 -3.08
CA ARG A 146 7.02 -15.17 -4.46
C ARG A 146 8.16 -14.66 -5.32
N ALA A 147 8.91 -15.60 -5.90
CA ALA A 147 10.06 -15.32 -6.76
C ALA A 147 11.16 -14.43 -6.14
N CYS A 148 11.27 -14.41 -4.80
CA CYS A 148 12.41 -13.81 -4.10
C CYS A 148 13.59 -14.79 -4.15
N ARG A 149 14.61 -14.52 -4.97
CA ARG A 149 15.68 -15.49 -5.29
C ARG A 149 17.01 -15.23 -4.61
N GLU A 150 17.19 -14.01 -4.10
CA GLU A 150 18.39 -13.58 -3.37
C GLU A 150 18.27 -13.80 -1.86
N LEU A 151 17.21 -14.50 -1.40
CA LEU A 151 17.02 -14.85 0.00
C LEU A 151 17.65 -16.20 0.31
N THR A 152 18.40 -16.26 1.41
CA THR A 152 19.05 -17.49 1.89
C THR A 152 18.39 -18.03 3.15
N ASP A 153 18.77 -19.25 3.53
CA ASP A 153 18.31 -19.88 4.77
C ASP A 153 18.79 -19.10 6.02
N ASP A 154 19.98 -18.48 5.96
CA ASP A 154 20.51 -17.64 7.04
C ASP A 154 19.66 -16.37 7.21
N GLY A 155 19.31 -15.70 6.12
CA GLY A 155 18.40 -14.56 6.15
C GLY A 155 17.01 -14.90 6.68
N MET A 156 16.49 -16.07 6.30
CA MET A 156 15.22 -16.59 6.82
C MET A 156 15.28 -16.96 8.30
N SER A 157 16.42 -17.48 8.78
CA SER A 157 16.67 -17.75 10.20
C SER A 157 16.65 -16.47 11.02
N ILE A 158 17.35 -15.43 10.56
CA ILE A 158 17.32 -14.09 11.18
C ILE A 158 15.89 -13.54 11.21
N PHE A 159 15.16 -13.65 10.09
CA PHE A 159 13.77 -13.21 10.01
C PHE A 159 12.89 -13.91 11.06
N ALA A 160 13.00 -15.24 11.17
CA ALA A 160 12.22 -16.04 12.11
C ALA A 160 12.52 -15.69 13.57
N ASN A 161 13.79 -15.41 13.90
CA ASN A 161 14.19 -15.00 15.25
C ASN A 161 13.59 -13.67 15.69
N ASN A 162 13.41 -12.73 14.74
CA ASN A 162 12.81 -11.42 14.99
C ASN A 162 11.28 -11.46 15.01
N CYS A 163 10.65 -12.26 14.13
CA CYS A 163 9.20 -12.39 13.98
C CYS A 163 8.66 -13.65 14.68
N ARG A 164 8.71 -13.68 16.01
CA ARG A 164 8.37 -14.88 16.82
C ARG A 164 6.90 -15.30 16.76
N ASN A 165 6.01 -14.41 16.31
CA ASN A 165 4.58 -14.66 16.18
C ASN A 165 4.18 -15.25 14.81
N LEU A 166 5.15 -15.60 13.97
CA LEU A 166 4.89 -16.11 12.63
C LEU A 166 4.23 -17.49 12.67
N GLN A 167 3.00 -17.58 12.19
CA GLN A 167 2.19 -18.81 12.19
C GLN A 167 2.09 -19.46 10.80
N LYS A 168 2.17 -18.66 9.73
CA LYS A 168 2.02 -19.16 8.36
C LYS A 168 3.12 -18.62 7.45
N PHE A 169 3.86 -19.53 6.84
CA PHE A 169 4.87 -19.22 5.85
C PHE A 169 4.52 -19.90 4.52
N SER A 170 4.70 -19.19 3.41
CA SER A 170 4.59 -19.75 2.07
C SER A 170 5.64 -19.11 1.18
N CYS A 171 6.48 -19.92 0.57
CA CYS A 171 7.37 -19.51 -0.49
C CYS A 171 6.96 -20.22 -1.80
N GLY A 172 7.02 -19.50 -2.92
CA GLY A 172 6.82 -20.08 -4.24
C GLY A 172 7.78 -19.48 -5.26
N SER A 173 8.47 -20.34 -6.00
CA SER A 173 9.48 -19.93 -6.99
C SER A 173 10.64 -19.10 -6.40
N CYS A 174 10.85 -19.12 -5.09
CA CYS A 174 12.09 -18.66 -4.47
C CYS A 174 13.19 -19.69 -4.79
N ARG A 175 14.44 -19.24 -4.89
CA ARG A 175 15.57 -20.15 -5.05
C ARG A 175 15.96 -20.56 -3.62
N SER A 176 15.83 -21.84 -3.27
CA SER A 176 16.38 -22.37 -2.01
C SER A 176 17.88 -22.53 -2.21
N GLY A 177 18.62 -21.45 -1.94
CA GLY A 177 20.07 -21.45 -2.03
C GLY A 177 20.66 -22.04 -0.76
N THR A 178 20.87 -23.37 -0.73
CA THR A 178 21.90 -23.95 0.14
C THR A 178 23.25 -23.48 -0.40
N GLN A 179 23.70 -22.30 0.01
CA GLN A 179 25.07 -21.86 -0.25
C GLN A 179 25.97 -22.60 0.75
N THR A 180 26.22 -23.90 0.51
CA THR A 180 27.26 -24.64 1.22
C THR A 180 28.58 -23.95 0.89
N ARG A 181 29.09 -23.13 1.82
CA ARG A 181 30.46 -22.60 1.75
C ARG A 181 31.37 -23.82 1.64
N ARG A 182 32.00 -23.96 0.47
CA ARG A 182 33.18 -24.83 0.31
C ARG A 182 34.35 -24.25 1.07
#